data_AF-A0A562I898-F1
#
_entry.id   AF-A0A562I898-F1
#
_cell.length_a   1.000
_cell.length_b   1.000
_cell.length_c   1.000
_cell.angle_alpha   90.00
_cell.angle_beta   90.00
_cell.angle_gamma   90.00
#
_symmetry.space_group_name_H-M   'P 1'
#
loop_
_entity.id
_entity.type
_entity.pdbx_description
1 polymer ?
#
loop_
_entity_poly.entity_id
_entity_poly.type
_entity_poly.pdbx_seq_one_letter_code
_entity_poly.pdbx_strand_id
1 'polypeptide(L)'
;MKTVYHGFLPQHTASTHRVFAVVDHGGGETVEALATFPTAERADTIADLLNLLTAGHPPERTHDRLLAALDAEPGPVRASVTSILDTLSHNKHALAAHLRRRTAAGIASFSVSGCPSGGCGTCTTCSEGCLDCPACDSGECDTCMAPVITPRTALLLHATAEIFSDEVRMTAKDPDGWYDFPPFVQHLSPEAANRFRTAFLNLAADLAHGIEPHPRTNAEEIALHLMTDRANVILELGTFDDELERLPESTADYDWEGILDVLFQDDDYAGLMAHRGKLPAKTVVSMFERFDNMPERPHAAAP
;
A
#
# COMPACT_ATOMS: atom_id res chain seq x y z
N MET A 1 27.09 -9.63 23.03
CA MET A 1 26.72 -9.42 21.61
C MET A 1 25.22 -9.27 21.55
N LYS A 2 24.70 -8.34 20.75
CA LYS A 2 23.26 -8.07 20.64
C LYS A 2 22.69 -9.00 19.57
N THR A 3 21.60 -9.70 19.88
CA THR A 3 20.85 -10.50 18.89
C THR A 3 20.34 -9.58 17.78
N VAL A 4 20.50 -10.00 16.53
CA VAL A 4 19.97 -9.28 15.35
C VAL A 4 18.98 -10.18 14.63
N TYR A 5 17.78 -9.67 14.39
CA TYR A 5 16.73 -10.36 13.63
C TYR A 5 16.82 -9.96 12.15
N HIS A 6 17.16 -10.88 11.26
CA HIS A 6 17.34 -10.65 9.82
C HIS A 6 16.08 -10.84 8.99
N GLY A 7 15.04 -11.45 9.54
CA GLY A 7 13.76 -11.60 8.87
C GLY A 7 12.91 -12.73 9.44
N PHE A 8 11.66 -12.79 8.99
CA PHE A 8 10.63 -13.69 9.49
C PHE A 8 10.01 -14.48 8.35
N LEU A 9 9.90 -15.79 8.54
CA LEU A 9 9.51 -16.75 7.52
C LEU A 9 8.28 -17.53 7.97
N PRO A 10 7.15 -17.45 7.26
CA PRO A 10 6.05 -18.37 7.49
C PRO A 10 6.40 -19.75 6.92
N GLN A 11 6.01 -20.80 7.64
CA GLN A 11 6.03 -22.19 7.18
C GLN A 11 4.65 -22.78 7.43
N HIS A 12 4.08 -23.40 6.40
CA HIS A 12 2.80 -24.09 6.50
C HIS A 12 2.97 -25.56 6.16
N THR A 13 2.33 -26.39 6.96
CA THR A 13 2.07 -27.79 6.68
C THR A 13 0.56 -28.00 6.69
N ALA A 14 0.11 -29.22 6.38
CA ALA A 14 -1.31 -29.56 6.35
C ALA A 14 -2.03 -29.36 7.70
N SER A 15 -1.30 -29.27 8.81
CA SER A 15 -1.88 -29.18 10.16
C SER A 15 -1.24 -28.12 11.05
N THR A 16 -0.27 -27.35 10.56
CA THR A 16 0.48 -26.41 11.40
C THR A 16 1.01 -25.25 10.59
N HIS A 17 0.84 -24.03 11.12
CA HIS A 17 1.37 -22.80 10.53
C HIS A 17 2.30 -22.14 11.54
N ARG A 18 3.54 -21.85 11.16
CA ARG A 18 4.56 -21.31 12.08
C ARG A 18 5.26 -20.12 11.46
N VAL A 19 5.68 -19.20 12.30
CA VAL A 19 6.64 -18.16 11.91
C VAL A 19 7.99 -18.51 12.51
N PHE A 20 9.03 -18.48 11.70
CA PHE A 20 10.41 -18.61 12.08
C PHE A 20 11.13 -17.27 11.98
N ALA A 21 12.00 -16.97 12.93
CA ALA A 21 12.93 -15.86 12.87
C ALA A 21 14.28 -16.34 12.34
N VAL A 22 14.88 -15.57 11.43
CA VAL A 22 16.30 -15.71 11.09
C VAL A 22 17.07 -14.74 11.98
N VAL A 23 17.91 -15.28 12.85
CA VAL A 23 18.60 -14.54 13.90
C VAL A 23 20.10 -14.78 13.84
N ASP A 24 20.88 -13.74 14.14
CA ASP A 24 22.32 -13.87 14.39
C ASP A 24 22.62 -13.44 15.84
N HIS A 25 23.17 -14.38 16.61
CA HIS A 25 23.62 -14.16 17.99
C HIS A 25 25.10 -13.73 18.09
N GLY A 26 25.74 -13.48 16.96
CA GLY A 26 27.18 -13.17 16.83
C GLY A 26 28.04 -14.38 16.43
N GLY A 27 27.42 -15.52 16.12
CA GLY A 27 28.07 -16.76 15.71
C GLY A 27 27.72 -17.22 14.30
N GLY A 28 26.90 -16.44 13.58
CA GLY A 28 26.31 -16.81 12.30
C GLY A 28 24.79 -16.98 12.41
N GLU A 29 24.14 -17.03 11.25
CA GLU A 29 22.69 -17.06 11.14
C GLU A 29 22.10 -18.41 11.53
N THR A 30 21.08 -18.39 12.39
CA THR A 30 20.24 -19.53 12.76
C THR A 30 18.79 -19.25 12.43
N VAL A 31 18.00 -20.32 12.26
CA VAL A 31 16.55 -20.24 12.04
C VAL A 31 15.86 -20.78 13.27
N GLU A 32 15.06 -19.95 13.95
CA GLU A 32 14.44 -20.27 15.23
C GLU A 32 12.92 -20.13 15.14
N ALA A 33 12.19 -21.06 15.74
CA ALA A 33 10.73 -20.99 15.75
C ALA A 33 10.27 -19.87 16.69
N LEU A 34 9.48 -18.93 16.18
CA LEU A 34 8.95 -17.80 16.95
C LEU A 34 7.59 -18.14 17.55
N ALA A 35 6.63 -18.55 16.72
CA ALA A 35 5.26 -18.83 17.14
C ALA A 35 4.55 -19.79 16.17
N THR A 36 3.48 -20.42 16.68
CA THR A 36 2.57 -21.28 15.89
C THR A 36 1.19 -20.65 15.86
N PHE A 37 0.60 -20.59 14.68
CA PHE A 37 -0.66 -19.90 14.38
C PHE A 37 -1.75 -20.90 13.96
N PRO A 38 -3.03 -20.56 14.19
CA PRO A 38 -4.15 -21.43 13.84
C PRO A 38 -4.40 -21.51 12.33
N THR A 39 -3.99 -20.51 11.54
CA THR A 39 -4.18 -20.46 10.09
C THR A 39 -2.92 -19.96 9.37
N ALA A 40 -2.81 -20.25 8.07
CA ALA A 40 -1.71 -19.79 7.24
C ALA A 40 -1.68 -18.26 7.13
N GLU A 41 -2.82 -17.66 6.80
CA GLU A 41 -3.01 -16.21 6.65
C GLU A 41 -2.55 -15.41 7.86
N ARG A 42 -2.81 -15.92 9.07
CA ARG A 42 -2.38 -15.26 10.32
C ARG A 42 -0.87 -15.34 10.52
N ALA A 43 -0.26 -16.48 10.21
CA ALA A 43 1.19 -16.62 10.24
C ALA A 43 1.88 -15.72 9.19
N ASP A 44 1.31 -15.62 7.99
CA ASP A 44 1.80 -14.75 6.92
C ASP A 44 1.74 -13.28 7.36
N THR A 45 0.55 -12.81 7.78
CA THR A 45 0.35 -11.42 8.24
C THR A 45 1.34 -11.00 9.33
N ILE A 46 1.59 -11.87 10.32
CA ILE A 46 2.53 -11.56 11.41
C ILE A 46 3.98 -11.55 10.91
N ALA A 47 4.39 -12.52 10.08
CA ALA A 47 5.72 -12.52 9.48
C ALA A 47 5.94 -11.25 8.65
N ASP A 48 4.90 -10.79 7.95
CA ASP A 48 4.93 -9.63 7.08
C ASP A 48 5.16 -8.33 7.86
N LEU A 49 4.35 -8.11 8.88
CA LEU A 49 4.47 -6.93 9.73
C LEU A 49 5.82 -6.88 10.47
N LEU A 50 6.32 -8.02 10.94
CA LEU A 50 7.65 -8.12 11.56
C LEU A 50 8.79 -7.81 10.56
N ASN A 51 8.66 -8.25 9.32
CA ASN A 51 9.61 -7.92 8.26
C ASN A 51 9.58 -6.43 7.91
N LEU A 52 8.40 -5.80 7.88
CA LEU A 52 8.25 -4.35 7.66
C LEU A 52 8.92 -3.53 8.78
N LEU A 53 8.75 -3.93 10.04
CA LEU A 53 9.43 -3.31 11.19
C LEU A 53 10.95 -3.44 11.09
N THR A 54 11.44 -4.63 10.74
CA THR A 54 12.88 -4.89 10.55
C THR A 54 13.45 -4.07 9.38
N ALA A 55 12.63 -3.77 8.38
CA ALA A 55 13.00 -2.96 7.22
C ALA A 55 12.90 -1.43 7.46
N GLY A 56 12.43 -0.97 8.63
CA GLY A 56 12.36 0.45 8.99
C GLY A 56 11.27 1.25 8.27
N HIS A 57 10.13 0.62 7.94
CA HIS A 57 8.90 1.34 7.58
C HIS A 57 8.42 2.19 8.80
N PRO A 58 7.59 3.24 8.65
CA PRO A 58 7.26 4.16 9.75
C PRO A 58 6.86 3.36 10.98
N PRO A 59 7.71 3.38 12.04
CA PRO A 59 7.70 2.32 13.03
C PRO A 59 6.39 2.30 13.81
N GLU A 60 5.75 3.46 13.99
CA GLU A 60 4.53 3.61 14.79
C GLU A 60 3.34 2.87 14.14
N ARG A 61 2.97 3.19 12.89
CA ARG A 61 1.82 2.56 12.23
C ARG A 61 1.99 1.06 11.98
N THR A 62 3.18 0.61 11.59
CA THR A 62 3.44 -0.82 11.39
C THR A 62 3.44 -1.57 12.73
N HIS A 63 3.95 -0.95 13.79
CA HIS A 63 3.93 -1.53 15.13
C HIS A 63 2.50 -1.67 15.66
N ASP A 64 1.66 -0.65 15.46
CA ASP A 64 0.26 -0.68 15.87
C ASP A 64 -0.55 -1.74 15.11
N ARG A 65 -0.31 -1.89 13.79
CA ARG A 65 -0.89 -2.98 12.98
C ARG A 65 -0.46 -4.36 13.49
N LEU A 66 0.79 -4.52 13.90
CA LEU A 66 1.28 -5.78 14.46
C LEU A 66 0.61 -6.09 15.81
N LEU A 67 0.51 -5.10 16.70
CA LEU A 67 -0.21 -5.28 17.96
C LEU A 67 -1.69 -5.64 17.72
N ALA A 68 -2.33 -5.04 16.70
CA ALA A 68 -3.69 -5.39 16.29
C ALA A 68 -3.83 -6.87 15.92
N ALA A 69 -2.95 -7.34 15.03
CA ALA A 69 -2.97 -8.70 14.56
C ALA A 69 -2.74 -9.69 15.72
N LEU A 70 -1.88 -9.33 16.69
CA LEU A 70 -1.60 -10.14 17.88
C LEU A 70 -2.72 -10.15 18.92
N ASP A 71 -3.61 -9.15 18.93
CA ASP A 71 -4.73 -9.10 19.88
C ASP A 71 -5.76 -10.20 19.63
N ALA A 72 -5.90 -10.64 18.39
CA ALA A 72 -6.70 -11.79 18.04
C ALA A 72 -6.00 -13.13 18.38
N GLU A 73 -4.69 -13.13 18.71
CA GLU A 73 -3.89 -14.35 18.90
C GLU A 73 -3.93 -14.90 20.33
N PRO A 74 -3.72 -16.22 20.51
CA PRO A 74 -3.55 -16.83 21.82
C PRO A 74 -2.41 -16.18 22.62
N GLY A 75 -2.58 -16.09 23.94
CA GLY A 75 -1.61 -15.47 24.86
C GLY A 75 -0.13 -15.90 24.66
N PRO A 76 0.19 -17.18 24.41
CA PRO A 76 1.56 -17.61 24.14
C PRO A 76 2.15 -17.03 22.86
N VAL A 77 1.35 -16.89 21.79
CA VAL A 77 1.78 -16.32 20.51
C VAL A 77 2.08 -14.83 20.69
N ARG A 78 1.14 -14.12 21.33
CA ARG A 78 1.30 -12.71 21.67
C ARG A 78 2.57 -12.47 22.48
N ALA A 79 2.76 -13.23 23.56
CA ALA A 79 3.94 -13.10 24.41
C ALA A 79 5.25 -13.35 23.63
N SER A 80 5.32 -14.38 22.80
CA SER A 80 6.49 -14.66 21.95
C SER A 80 6.81 -13.50 21.03
N VAL A 81 5.84 -12.98 20.28
CA VAL A 81 6.07 -11.93 19.29
C VAL A 81 6.34 -10.58 19.96
N THR A 82 5.62 -10.22 21.02
CA THR A 82 5.86 -8.96 21.75
C THR A 82 7.25 -8.94 22.41
N SER A 83 7.76 -10.09 22.87
CA SER A 83 9.07 -10.17 23.53
C SER A 83 10.26 -9.75 22.66
N ILE A 84 10.11 -9.79 21.33
CA ILE A 84 11.18 -9.45 20.39
C ILE A 84 11.09 -8.01 19.88
N LEU A 85 9.96 -7.31 20.05
CA LEU A 85 9.72 -6.00 19.42
C LEU A 85 10.75 -4.94 19.83
N ASP A 86 11.06 -4.85 21.13
CA ASP A 86 12.06 -3.91 21.65
C ASP A 86 13.49 -4.21 21.15
N THR A 87 13.71 -5.43 20.66
CA THR A 87 15.00 -5.87 20.13
C THR A 87 15.10 -5.75 18.62
N LEU A 88 13.97 -5.58 17.92
CA LEU A 88 13.96 -5.33 16.49
C LEU A 88 14.68 -4.02 16.21
N SER A 89 15.68 -4.10 15.34
CA SER A 89 16.41 -2.94 14.86
C SER A 89 16.35 -2.94 13.35
N HIS A 90 16.17 -1.75 12.77
CA HIS A 90 16.30 -1.57 11.34
C HIS A 90 17.61 -2.20 10.84
N ASN A 91 17.53 -3.14 9.90
CA ASN A 91 18.70 -3.70 9.25
C ASN A 91 18.51 -3.86 7.74
N LYS A 92 19.63 -3.76 7.02
CA LYS A 92 19.68 -3.86 5.56
C LYS A 92 20.07 -5.26 5.10
N HIS A 93 19.75 -6.29 5.88
CA HIS A 93 20.15 -7.65 5.55
C HIS A 93 19.50 -8.07 4.21
N ALA A 94 20.25 -8.73 3.33
CA ALA A 94 19.77 -9.10 2.01
C ALA A 94 18.52 -9.99 2.09
N LEU A 95 18.42 -10.82 3.13
CA LEU A 95 17.24 -11.63 3.41
C LEU A 95 16.03 -10.78 3.81
N ALA A 96 16.17 -9.80 4.73
CA ALA A 96 15.10 -8.85 5.07
C ALA A 96 14.55 -8.17 3.81
N ALA A 97 15.45 -7.72 2.93
CA ALA A 97 15.09 -7.08 1.67
C ALA A 97 14.45 -8.04 0.64
N HIS A 98 14.70 -9.34 0.72
CA HIS A 98 14.07 -10.34 -0.15
C HIS A 98 12.70 -10.79 0.40
N LEU A 99 12.57 -10.92 1.72
CA LEU A 99 11.31 -11.27 2.38
C LEU A 99 10.31 -10.12 2.34
N ARG A 100 10.76 -8.87 2.41
CA ARG A 100 9.96 -7.67 2.09
C ARG A 100 9.20 -7.79 0.76
N ARG A 101 9.78 -8.47 -0.25
CA ARG A 101 9.14 -8.64 -1.56
C ARG A 101 8.07 -9.74 -1.58
N ARG A 102 8.04 -10.62 -0.58
CA ARG A 102 7.02 -11.67 -0.42
C ARG A 102 5.91 -11.30 0.55
N THR A 103 6.21 -10.41 1.49
CA THR A 103 5.39 -10.04 2.64
C THR A 103 4.40 -8.91 2.36
N ALA A 104 3.97 -8.87 1.12
CA ALA A 104 3.04 -7.90 0.62
C ALA A 104 1.67 -8.56 0.67
N ALA A 105 1.07 -8.54 1.85
CA ALA A 105 -0.31 -8.91 2.04
C ALA A 105 -1.11 -8.12 0.99
N GLY A 106 -1.69 -8.81 0.01
CA GLY A 106 -2.22 -8.18 -1.20
C GLY A 106 -3.38 -7.22 -0.91
N ILE A 107 -4.18 -6.91 -1.94
CA ILE A 107 -5.29 -5.94 -1.87
C ILE A 107 -6.21 -6.11 -0.63
N ALA A 108 -6.39 -7.32 -0.11
CA ALA A 108 -7.19 -7.57 1.09
C ALA A 108 -6.59 -7.04 2.41
N SER A 109 -5.32 -6.59 2.44
CA SER A 109 -4.62 -6.20 3.66
C SER A 109 -4.78 -4.74 4.07
N PHE A 110 -5.39 -3.93 3.20
CA PHE A 110 -5.75 -2.55 3.51
C PHE A 110 -6.76 -2.50 4.66
N SER A 111 -6.69 -1.45 5.49
CA SER A 111 -7.57 -1.34 6.65
C SER A 111 -9.00 -1.02 6.22
N VAL A 112 -9.96 -1.59 6.93
CA VAL A 112 -11.41 -1.33 6.74
C VAL A 112 -11.95 -0.36 7.78
N SER A 113 -11.18 -0.04 8.81
CA SER A 113 -11.56 0.92 9.84
C SER A 113 -10.39 1.81 10.22
N GLY A 114 -10.73 3.00 10.69
CA GLY A 114 -9.77 3.97 11.21
C GLY A 114 -9.56 3.89 12.71
N CYS A 115 -10.21 2.92 13.37
CA CYS A 115 -10.14 2.79 14.82
C CYS A 115 -8.89 1.99 15.21
N PRO A 116 -8.11 2.45 16.20
CA PRO A 116 -6.99 1.68 16.68
C PRO A 116 -7.47 0.37 17.31
N SER A 117 -6.54 -0.57 17.37
CA SER A 117 -6.77 -1.98 17.70
C SER A 117 -7.25 -2.26 19.13
N GLY A 118 -7.26 -1.25 20.00
CA GLY A 118 -7.81 -1.32 21.37
C GLY A 118 -9.18 -0.65 21.53
N GLY A 119 -9.79 -0.24 20.42
CA GLY A 119 -10.92 0.67 20.42
C GLY A 119 -10.51 2.12 20.73
N CYS A 120 -11.41 3.04 20.49
CA CYS A 120 -11.21 4.44 20.86
C CYS A 120 -11.95 4.73 22.17
N GLY A 121 -11.25 5.33 23.14
CA GLY A 121 -11.87 5.73 24.41
C GLY A 121 -12.95 6.80 24.22
N THR A 122 -12.88 7.55 23.13
CA THR A 122 -13.84 8.59 22.74
C THR A 122 -14.97 8.01 21.89
N CYS A 123 -14.64 7.14 20.93
CA CYS A 123 -15.61 6.58 19.99
C CYS A 123 -16.03 5.19 20.41
N THR A 124 -17.26 5.04 20.89
CA THR A 124 -17.81 3.73 21.30
C THR A 124 -18.26 2.85 20.12
N THR A 125 -18.33 3.38 18.90
CA THR A 125 -18.87 2.70 17.69
C THR A 125 -17.90 2.68 16.50
N CYS A 126 -16.66 3.15 16.67
CA CYS A 126 -15.68 3.31 15.59
C CYS A 126 -15.27 2.00 14.89
N SER A 127 -15.56 0.84 15.49
CA SER A 127 -15.18 -0.48 14.96
C SER A 127 -15.83 -0.80 13.63
N GLU A 128 -16.96 -0.15 13.32
CA GLU A 128 -17.70 -0.32 12.07
C GLU A 128 -17.35 0.77 11.02
N GLY A 129 -16.53 1.76 11.39
CA GLY A 129 -16.22 2.91 10.54
C GLY A 129 -16.03 4.18 11.37
N CYS A 130 -15.14 5.07 10.93
CA CYS A 130 -14.88 6.35 11.61
C CYS A 130 -15.63 7.53 10.99
N LEU A 131 -16.09 7.39 9.74
CA LEU A 131 -16.79 8.46 9.00
C LEU A 131 -18.16 8.77 9.61
N ASP A 132 -18.91 7.76 10.04
CA ASP A 132 -20.24 7.95 10.65
C ASP A 132 -20.19 8.11 12.18
N CYS A 133 -19.01 8.29 12.77
CA CYS A 133 -18.87 8.44 14.20
C CYS A 133 -19.09 9.90 14.61
N PRO A 134 -20.08 10.24 15.46
CA PRO A 134 -20.35 11.63 15.85
C PRO A 134 -19.16 12.33 16.51
N ALA A 135 -18.31 11.59 17.24
CA ALA A 135 -17.12 12.13 17.87
C ALA A 135 -15.99 12.40 16.86
N CYS A 136 -15.90 11.61 15.78
CA CYS A 136 -14.96 11.88 14.68
C CYS A 136 -15.44 13.06 13.82
N ASP A 137 -16.73 13.07 13.47
CA ASP A 137 -17.37 14.12 12.66
C ASP A 137 -17.30 15.51 13.33
N SER A 138 -17.49 15.56 14.65
CA SER A 138 -17.35 16.80 15.44
C SER A 138 -15.90 17.22 15.72
N GLY A 139 -14.91 16.40 15.34
CA GLY A 139 -13.49 16.65 15.64
C GLY A 139 -13.12 16.48 17.12
N GLU A 140 -13.98 15.83 17.91
CA GLU A 140 -13.71 15.52 19.33
C GLU A 140 -12.79 14.30 19.50
N CYS A 141 -12.56 13.54 18.42
CA CYS A 141 -11.69 12.37 18.39
C CYS A 141 -10.45 12.60 17.51
N ASP A 142 -9.29 12.75 18.14
CA ASP A 142 -7.99 12.84 17.47
C ASP A 142 -7.33 11.46 17.26
N THR A 143 -7.99 10.39 17.69
CA THR A 143 -7.41 9.03 17.76
C THR A 143 -7.81 8.17 16.56
N CYS A 144 -9.01 8.36 16.03
CA CYS A 144 -9.51 7.62 14.89
C CYS A 144 -9.05 8.33 13.60
N MET A 145 -8.42 7.60 12.69
CA MET A 145 -8.02 8.12 11.38
C MET A 145 -8.59 7.21 10.31
N ALA A 146 -9.57 7.68 9.53
CA ALA A 146 -10.14 6.90 8.44
C ALA A 146 -9.03 6.37 7.51
N PRO A 147 -9.11 5.10 7.07
CA PRO A 147 -8.16 4.59 6.12
C PRO A 147 -8.30 5.34 4.79
N VAL A 148 -7.18 5.81 4.24
CA VAL A 148 -7.16 6.53 2.96
C VAL A 148 -7.47 5.57 1.80
N ILE A 149 -7.02 4.32 1.92
CA ILE A 149 -7.28 3.25 0.96
C ILE A 149 -7.82 2.04 1.71
N THR A 150 -8.97 1.57 1.27
CA THR A 150 -9.61 0.32 1.72
C THR A 150 -9.36 -0.82 0.72
N PRO A 151 -9.61 -2.09 1.06
CA PRO A 151 -9.44 -3.21 0.13
C PRO A 151 -10.23 -3.06 -1.18
N ARG A 152 -11.50 -2.63 -1.10
CA ARG A 152 -12.35 -2.44 -2.28
C ARG A 152 -11.86 -1.30 -3.17
N THR A 153 -11.44 -0.20 -2.56
CA THR A 153 -10.82 0.94 -3.25
C THR A 153 -9.51 0.53 -3.93
N ALA A 154 -8.66 -0.21 -3.23
CA ALA A 154 -7.39 -0.70 -3.75
C ALA A 154 -7.58 -1.63 -4.96
N LEU A 155 -8.61 -2.48 -4.95
CA LEU A 155 -8.94 -3.35 -6.08
C LEU A 155 -9.22 -2.55 -7.35
N LEU A 156 -10.10 -1.55 -7.24
CA LEU A 156 -10.49 -0.73 -8.40
C LEU A 156 -9.32 0.08 -8.93
N LEU A 157 -8.52 0.69 -8.05
CA LEU A 157 -7.32 1.41 -8.45
C LEU A 157 -6.30 0.48 -9.12
N HIS A 158 -6.08 -0.72 -8.59
CA HIS A 158 -5.18 -1.69 -9.18
C HIS A 158 -5.62 -2.08 -10.60
N ALA A 159 -6.89 -2.47 -10.75
CA ALA A 159 -7.45 -2.83 -12.05
C ALA A 159 -7.37 -1.66 -13.04
N THR A 160 -7.65 -0.45 -12.58
CA THR A 160 -7.58 0.75 -13.41
C THR A 160 -6.15 1.08 -13.85
N ALA A 161 -5.16 0.88 -12.98
CA ALA A 161 -3.76 1.06 -13.32
C ALA A 161 -3.30 0.06 -14.41
N GLU A 162 -3.77 -1.20 -14.34
CA GLU A 162 -3.51 -2.20 -15.38
C GLU A 162 -4.14 -1.80 -16.72
N ILE A 163 -5.41 -1.35 -16.70
CA ILE A 163 -6.12 -0.85 -17.88
C ILE A 163 -5.35 0.30 -18.53
N PHE A 164 -4.98 1.34 -17.78
CA PHE A 164 -4.25 2.47 -18.34
C PHE A 164 -2.85 2.11 -18.82
N SER A 165 -2.14 1.22 -18.11
CA SER A 165 -0.84 0.72 -18.59
C SER A 165 -0.98 0.03 -19.95
N ASP A 166 -2.03 -0.76 -20.14
CA ASP A 166 -2.32 -1.40 -21.42
C ASP A 166 -2.78 -0.42 -22.49
N GLU A 167 -3.61 0.55 -22.15
CA GLU A 167 -4.03 1.62 -23.07
C GLU A 167 -2.81 2.40 -23.57
N VAL A 168 -1.91 2.89 -22.69
CA VAL A 168 -0.67 3.58 -23.12
C VAL A 168 0.15 2.71 -24.08
N ARG A 169 0.22 1.39 -23.81
CA ARG A 169 0.92 0.43 -24.67
C ARG A 169 0.24 0.24 -26.02
N MET A 170 -1.09 0.27 -26.08
CA MET A 170 -1.88 0.09 -27.30
C MET A 170 -1.98 1.37 -28.14
N THR A 171 -2.14 2.53 -27.51
CA THR A 171 -2.28 3.83 -28.17
C THR A 171 -1.00 4.25 -28.91
N ALA A 172 0.15 3.69 -28.56
CA ALA A 172 1.35 3.76 -29.40
C ALA A 172 1.13 3.22 -30.84
N LYS A 173 0.04 2.47 -31.09
CA LYS A 173 -0.35 1.90 -32.38
C LYS A 173 -1.62 2.53 -32.96
N ASP A 174 -2.36 3.33 -32.19
CA ASP A 174 -3.62 3.98 -32.59
C ASP A 174 -3.64 5.45 -32.15
N PRO A 175 -3.56 6.43 -33.07
CA PRO A 175 -3.53 7.86 -32.76
C PRO A 175 -4.77 8.38 -32.02
N ASP A 176 -5.91 7.70 -32.14
CA ASP A 176 -7.17 8.12 -31.52
C ASP A 176 -7.34 7.56 -30.09
N GLY A 177 -6.46 6.70 -29.60
CA GLY A 177 -6.60 6.07 -28.27
C GLY A 177 -6.18 6.94 -27.07
N TRP A 178 -6.01 8.26 -27.23
CA TRP A 178 -5.54 9.16 -26.16
C TRP A 178 -6.68 9.93 -25.44
N TYR A 179 -7.96 9.70 -25.77
CA TYR A 179 -9.07 10.51 -25.25
C TYR A 179 -9.21 10.51 -23.72
N ASP A 180 -8.85 9.42 -23.07
CA ASP A 180 -8.90 9.27 -21.61
C ASP A 180 -7.65 9.82 -20.90
N PHE A 181 -6.67 10.31 -21.67
CA PHE A 181 -5.44 10.89 -21.13
C PHE A 181 -5.46 12.42 -21.24
N PRO A 182 -4.71 13.12 -20.37
CA PRO A 182 -4.49 14.54 -20.54
C PRO A 182 -3.95 14.85 -21.94
N PRO A 183 -4.39 15.95 -22.59
CA PRO A 183 -4.07 16.20 -23.99
C PRO A 183 -2.57 16.27 -24.31
N PHE A 184 -1.72 16.59 -23.33
CA PHE A 184 -0.28 16.63 -23.55
C PHE A 184 0.33 15.23 -23.77
N VAL A 185 -0.32 14.16 -23.28
CA VAL A 185 0.22 12.80 -23.31
C VAL A 185 0.42 12.30 -24.74
N GLN A 186 -0.48 12.67 -25.67
CA GLN A 186 -0.37 12.36 -27.10
C GLN A 186 0.90 12.96 -27.76
N HIS A 187 1.55 13.92 -27.11
CA HIS A 187 2.74 14.61 -27.61
C HIS A 187 4.04 14.14 -26.95
N LEU A 188 3.98 13.15 -26.05
CA LEU A 188 5.16 12.55 -25.44
C LEU A 188 5.98 11.76 -26.48
N SER A 189 7.30 11.72 -26.28
CA SER A 189 8.12 10.77 -27.02
C SER A 189 7.79 9.33 -26.60
N PRO A 190 8.10 8.32 -27.42
CA PRO A 190 7.90 6.92 -27.03
C PRO A 190 8.55 6.54 -25.69
N GLU A 191 9.74 7.11 -25.41
CA GLU A 191 10.43 6.92 -24.15
C GLU A 191 9.67 7.53 -22.96
N ALA A 192 9.20 8.78 -23.11
CA ALA A 192 8.43 9.45 -22.07
C ALA A 192 7.06 8.78 -21.86
N ALA A 193 6.40 8.31 -22.93
CA ALA A 193 5.17 7.54 -22.84
C ALA A 193 5.40 6.21 -22.08
N ASN A 194 6.52 5.51 -22.32
CA ASN A 194 6.84 4.31 -21.55
C ASN A 194 7.13 4.62 -20.07
N ARG A 195 7.80 5.75 -19.76
CA ARG A 195 7.97 6.18 -18.36
C ARG A 195 6.63 6.52 -17.69
N PHE A 196 5.72 7.13 -18.44
CA PHE A 196 4.36 7.40 -17.97
C PHE A 196 3.57 6.10 -17.73
N ARG A 197 3.69 5.11 -18.62
CA ARG A 197 3.18 3.74 -18.40
C ARG A 197 3.74 3.12 -17.11
N THR A 198 5.04 3.28 -16.85
CA THR A 198 5.68 2.78 -15.62
C THR A 198 5.12 3.45 -14.37
N ALA A 199 4.61 4.68 -14.43
CA ALA A 199 3.96 5.32 -13.29
C ALA A 199 2.72 4.53 -12.84
N PHE A 200 1.85 4.12 -13.77
CA PHE A 200 0.71 3.23 -13.45
C PHE A 200 1.16 1.90 -12.85
N LEU A 201 2.16 1.25 -13.45
CA LEU A 201 2.64 -0.04 -12.95
C LEU A 201 3.28 0.05 -11.56
N ASN A 202 3.94 1.17 -11.27
CA ASN A 202 4.51 1.42 -9.95
C ASN A 202 3.40 1.55 -8.90
N LEU A 203 2.35 2.32 -9.17
CA LEU A 203 1.20 2.47 -8.27
C LEU A 203 0.42 1.17 -8.13
N ALA A 204 0.21 0.43 -9.23
CA ALA A 204 -0.36 -0.91 -9.21
C ALA A 204 0.45 -1.85 -8.32
N ALA A 205 1.78 -1.78 -8.40
CA ALA A 205 2.66 -2.55 -7.55
C ALA A 205 2.50 -2.15 -6.07
N ASP A 206 2.45 -0.87 -5.70
CA ASP A 206 2.17 -0.48 -4.30
C ASP A 206 0.86 -1.12 -3.81
N LEU A 207 -0.22 -1.01 -4.60
CA LEU A 207 -1.54 -1.55 -4.27
C LEU A 207 -1.53 -3.09 -4.15
N ALA A 208 -0.90 -3.77 -5.10
CA ALA A 208 -0.73 -5.23 -5.06
C ALA A 208 0.08 -5.68 -3.84
N HIS A 209 0.89 -4.80 -3.29
CA HIS A 209 1.69 -5.05 -2.10
C HIS A 209 0.99 -4.64 -0.77
N GLY A 210 -0.25 -4.14 -0.82
CA GLY A 210 -0.95 -3.66 0.37
C GLY A 210 -0.40 -2.34 0.92
N ILE A 211 0.25 -1.57 0.05
CA ILE A 211 0.95 -0.32 0.38
C ILE A 211 0.16 0.83 -0.23
N GLU A 212 -0.10 1.88 0.57
CA GLU A 212 -0.72 3.11 0.07
C GLU A 212 0.12 3.66 -1.11
N PRO A 213 -0.50 3.95 -2.26
CA PRO A 213 0.21 4.28 -3.49
C PRO A 213 0.64 5.76 -3.50
N HIS A 214 1.44 6.17 -2.51
CA HIS A 214 1.95 7.54 -2.41
C HIS A 214 2.76 7.92 -3.66
N PRO A 215 2.27 8.88 -4.48
CA PRO A 215 2.97 9.34 -5.66
C PRO A 215 4.35 9.91 -5.31
N ARG A 216 5.36 9.51 -6.07
CA ARG A 216 6.75 9.95 -5.88
C ARG A 216 7.20 10.93 -6.94
N THR A 217 6.39 11.16 -7.97
CA THR A 217 6.65 12.07 -9.11
C THR A 217 5.33 12.67 -9.58
N ASN A 218 5.36 13.82 -10.27
CA ASN A 218 4.15 14.39 -10.90
C ASN A 218 3.49 13.41 -11.88
N ALA A 219 4.26 12.56 -12.56
CA ALA A 219 3.71 11.54 -13.45
C ALA A 219 2.89 10.49 -12.68
N GLU A 220 3.32 10.13 -11.46
CA GLU A 220 2.55 9.24 -10.57
C GLU A 220 1.33 9.95 -9.99
N GLU A 221 1.38 11.26 -9.70
CA GLU A 221 0.20 12.04 -9.28
C GLU A 221 -0.86 12.09 -10.38
N ILE A 222 -0.46 12.43 -11.60
CA ILE A 222 -1.36 12.42 -12.76
C ILE A 222 -1.92 11.00 -12.98
N ALA A 223 -1.08 9.96 -12.89
CA ALA A 223 -1.53 8.59 -13.05
C ALA A 223 -2.56 8.20 -11.99
N LEU A 224 -2.32 8.55 -10.71
CA LEU A 224 -3.26 8.25 -9.62
C LEU A 224 -4.58 9.01 -9.79
N HIS A 225 -4.56 10.28 -10.23
CA HIS A 225 -5.77 11.04 -10.51
C HIS A 225 -6.59 10.40 -11.64
N LEU A 226 -5.94 9.99 -12.73
CA LEU A 226 -6.63 9.27 -13.80
C LEU A 226 -7.21 7.95 -13.28
N MET A 227 -6.46 7.25 -12.41
CA MET A 227 -6.92 6.02 -11.79
C MET A 227 -8.17 6.23 -10.93
N THR A 228 -8.26 7.30 -10.13
CA THR A 228 -9.45 7.60 -9.32
C THR A 228 -10.67 7.90 -10.19
N ASP A 229 -10.49 8.71 -11.24
CA ASP A 229 -11.59 9.05 -12.16
C ASP A 229 -12.16 7.81 -12.85
N ARG A 230 -11.28 6.97 -13.40
CA ARG A 230 -11.70 5.76 -14.12
C ARG A 230 -12.21 4.68 -13.16
N ALA A 231 -11.66 4.56 -11.96
CA ALA A 231 -12.18 3.66 -10.93
C ALA A 231 -13.62 4.00 -10.56
N ASN A 232 -13.96 5.29 -10.44
CA ASN A 232 -15.33 5.72 -10.17
C ASN A 232 -16.29 5.32 -11.29
N VAL A 233 -15.89 5.49 -12.56
CA VAL A 233 -16.70 5.05 -13.71
C VAL A 233 -16.88 3.54 -13.73
N ILE A 234 -15.81 2.78 -13.47
CA ILE A 234 -15.84 1.31 -13.42
C ILE A 234 -16.77 0.81 -12.29
N LEU A 235 -16.74 1.47 -11.14
CA LEU A 235 -17.63 1.20 -10.01
C LEU A 235 -19.09 1.42 -10.40
N GLU A 236 -19.42 2.56 -11.01
CA GLU A 236 -20.80 2.86 -11.46
C GLU A 236 -21.32 1.87 -12.51
N LEU A 237 -20.43 1.30 -13.32
CA LEU A 237 -20.77 0.29 -14.32
C LEU A 237 -20.95 -1.12 -13.74
N GLY A 238 -20.57 -1.36 -12.47
CA GLY A 238 -20.67 -2.66 -11.81
C GLY A 238 -19.76 -3.75 -12.41
N THR A 239 -18.63 -3.35 -13.01
CA THR A 239 -17.76 -4.29 -13.74
C THR A 239 -17.05 -5.29 -12.82
N PHE A 240 -16.88 -4.95 -11.54
CA PHE A 240 -16.16 -5.73 -10.54
C PHE A 240 -17.04 -6.13 -9.33
N ASP A 241 -18.37 -6.10 -9.45
CA ASP A 241 -19.28 -6.34 -8.32
C ASP A 241 -18.99 -7.68 -7.62
N ASP A 242 -18.82 -8.75 -8.40
CA ASP A 242 -18.51 -10.09 -7.89
C ASP A 242 -17.20 -10.16 -7.10
N GLU A 243 -16.17 -9.40 -7.51
CA GLU A 243 -14.90 -9.31 -6.81
C GLU A 243 -14.99 -8.43 -5.56
N LEU A 244 -15.70 -7.31 -5.65
CA LEU A 244 -15.91 -6.38 -4.54
C LEU A 244 -16.71 -7.03 -3.41
N GLU A 245 -17.74 -7.82 -3.73
CA GLU A 245 -18.54 -8.57 -2.75
C GLU A 245 -17.70 -9.54 -1.89
N ARG A 246 -16.55 -10.01 -2.41
CA ARG A 246 -15.64 -10.91 -1.68
C ARG A 246 -14.68 -10.16 -0.74
N LEU A 247 -14.60 -8.84 -0.86
CA LEU A 247 -13.78 -7.98 -0.03
C LEU A 247 -14.62 -7.33 1.08
N PRO A 248 -14.02 -7.10 2.26
CA PRO A 248 -14.73 -6.51 3.37
C PRO A 248 -15.16 -5.07 3.07
N GLU A 249 -16.34 -4.71 3.58
CA GLU A 249 -16.92 -3.38 3.43
C GLU A 249 -16.34 -2.39 4.43
N SER A 250 -16.24 -1.14 4.00
CA SER A 250 -15.90 -0.01 4.84
C SER A 250 -16.74 1.20 4.47
N THR A 251 -17.08 2.01 5.48
CA THR A 251 -17.65 3.35 5.25
C THR A 251 -16.69 4.26 4.48
N ALA A 252 -15.39 3.95 4.47
CA ALA A 252 -14.35 4.69 3.76
C ALA A 252 -14.09 4.17 2.34
N ASP A 253 -14.89 3.20 1.87
CA ASP A 253 -14.77 2.72 0.50
C ASP A 253 -15.05 3.87 -0.48
N TYR A 254 -14.18 4.00 -1.49
CA TYR A 254 -14.36 4.91 -2.63
C TYR A 254 -14.34 6.40 -2.25
N ASP A 255 -13.68 6.77 -1.15
CA ASP A 255 -13.37 8.16 -0.81
C ASP A 255 -12.28 8.73 -1.75
N TRP A 256 -12.67 8.98 -3.01
CA TRP A 256 -11.76 9.45 -4.05
C TRP A 256 -11.16 10.82 -3.71
N GLU A 257 -11.95 11.71 -3.08
CA GLU A 257 -11.48 13.03 -2.65
C GLU A 257 -10.42 12.89 -1.55
N GLY A 258 -10.65 12.05 -0.53
CA GLY A 258 -9.68 11.78 0.52
C GLY A 258 -8.35 11.22 0.01
N ILE A 259 -8.35 10.44 -1.08
CA ILE A 259 -7.11 9.97 -1.73
C ILE A 259 -6.31 11.12 -2.31
N LEU A 260 -6.98 12.04 -3.02
CA LEU A 260 -6.33 13.19 -3.64
C LEU A 260 -5.77 14.12 -2.54
N ASP A 261 -6.55 14.37 -1.50
CA ASP A 261 -6.16 15.28 -0.41
C ASP A 261 -5.01 14.75 0.45
N VAL A 262 -4.93 13.43 0.66
CA VAL A 262 -3.98 12.84 1.62
C VAL A 262 -2.70 12.31 0.96
N LEU A 263 -2.79 11.76 -0.26
CA LEU A 263 -1.63 11.10 -0.89
C LEU A 263 -0.78 12.04 -1.75
N PHE A 264 -1.36 13.12 -2.28
CA PHE A 264 -0.66 14.03 -3.20
C PHE A 264 0.25 14.99 -2.43
N GLN A 265 1.36 15.39 -3.07
CA GLN A 265 2.32 16.30 -2.44
C GLN A 265 1.92 17.77 -2.63
N ASP A 266 1.41 18.11 -3.81
CA ASP A 266 0.93 19.44 -4.18
C ASP A 266 -0.14 19.40 -5.29
N ASP A 267 -0.61 20.58 -5.70
CA ASP A 267 -1.61 20.76 -6.75
C ASP A 267 -1.00 21.12 -8.13
N ASP A 268 0.32 21.12 -8.28
CA ASP A 268 0.98 21.59 -9.52
C ASP A 268 0.66 20.67 -10.71
N TYR A 269 0.34 19.40 -10.44
CA TYR A 269 -0.07 18.43 -11.46
C TYR A 269 -1.37 18.83 -12.19
N ALA A 270 -2.28 19.57 -11.53
CA ALA A 270 -3.56 19.98 -12.12
C ALA A 270 -3.36 20.90 -13.33
N GLY A 271 -2.35 21.78 -13.26
CA GLY A 271 -1.97 22.65 -14.38
C GLY A 271 -1.46 21.85 -15.58
N LEU A 272 -0.76 20.72 -15.34
CA LEU A 272 -0.30 19.83 -16.40
C LEU A 272 -1.48 19.10 -17.07
N MET A 273 -2.46 18.65 -16.29
CA MET A 273 -3.62 17.93 -16.83
C MET A 273 -4.42 18.77 -17.84
N ALA A 274 -4.52 20.08 -17.62
CA ALA A 274 -5.24 20.99 -18.51
C ALA A 274 -4.44 21.40 -19.77
N HIS A 275 -3.15 21.05 -19.87
CA HIS A 275 -2.27 21.54 -20.95
C HIS A 275 -2.58 20.88 -22.30
N ARG A 276 -2.99 21.70 -23.29
CA ARG A 276 -3.51 21.23 -24.59
C ARG A 276 -2.47 20.95 -25.69
N GLY A 277 -1.18 21.03 -25.38
CA GLY A 277 -0.14 20.95 -26.41
C GLY A 277 1.12 20.24 -25.94
N LYS A 278 2.19 20.37 -26.73
CA LYS A 278 3.49 19.82 -26.36
C LYS A 278 4.05 20.54 -25.13
N LEU A 279 4.45 19.78 -24.11
CA LEU A 279 5.15 20.32 -22.97
C LEU A 279 6.61 20.68 -23.33
N PRO A 280 7.19 21.71 -22.70
CA PRO A 280 8.62 21.97 -22.80
C PRO A 280 9.43 20.75 -22.35
N ALA A 281 10.57 20.46 -23.00
CA ALA A 281 11.38 19.28 -22.69
C ALA A 281 11.81 19.23 -21.21
N LYS A 282 12.14 20.38 -20.62
CA LYS A 282 12.41 20.53 -19.18
C LYS A 282 11.24 20.03 -18.32
N THR A 283 10.01 20.38 -18.68
CA THR A 283 8.81 20.00 -17.93
C THR A 283 8.56 18.51 -18.05
N VAL A 284 8.76 17.93 -19.25
CA VAL A 284 8.67 16.47 -19.43
C VAL A 284 9.69 15.74 -18.55
N VAL A 285 10.91 16.26 -18.43
CA VAL A 285 11.93 15.65 -17.55
C VAL A 285 11.51 15.75 -16.09
N SER A 286 11.12 16.94 -15.62
CA SER A 286 10.75 17.17 -14.21
C SER A 286 9.52 16.38 -13.78
N MET A 287 8.60 16.07 -14.71
CA MET A 287 7.44 15.23 -14.41
C MET A 287 7.80 13.86 -13.83
N PHE A 288 8.98 13.35 -14.15
CA PHE A 288 9.43 12.03 -13.71
C PHE A 288 10.58 12.12 -12.70
N GLU A 289 10.91 13.32 -12.22
CA GLU A 289 11.86 13.50 -11.13
C GLU A 289 11.17 13.18 -9.81
N ARG A 290 11.90 12.49 -8.93
CA ARG A 290 11.37 12.11 -7.63
C ARG A 290 11.30 13.34 -6.73
N PHE A 291 10.19 13.50 -6.00
CA PHE A 291 10.07 14.51 -4.96
C PHE A 291 11.13 14.32 -3.86
N ASP A 292 11.73 15.42 -3.40
CA ASP A 292 12.86 15.39 -2.47
C ASP A 292 12.53 14.75 -1.11
N ASN A 293 11.28 14.89 -0.67
CA ASN A 293 10.77 14.38 0.61
C ASN A 293 10.28 12.92 0.54
N MET A 294 10.19 12.32 -0.64
CA MET A 294 9.58 10.99 -0.80
C MET A 294 10.60 9.86 -0.73
N PRO A 295 10.44 8.86 0.17
CA PRO A 295 11.40 7.76 0.29
C PRO A 295 11.40 6.85 -0.95
N GLU A 296 12.48 6.08 -1.11
CA GLU A 296 12.54 5.04 -2.15
C GLU A 296 11.40 4.03 -2.00
N ARG A 297 10.93 3.54 -3.15
CA ARG A 297 9.86 2.54 -3.21
C ARG A 297 10.30 1.25 -2.50
N PRO A 298 9.41 0.61 -1.74
CA PRO A 298 9.80 -0.52 -0.89
C PRO A 298 10.11 -1.80 -1.66
N HIS A 299 9.62 -1.92 -2.88
CA HIS A 299 9.92 -3.00 -3.80
C HIS A 299 10.65 -2.46 -5.02
N ALA A 300 11.21 -3.37 -5.82
CA ALA A 300 11.72 -2.99 -7.13
C ALA A 300 10.60 -2.31 -7.92
N ALA A 301 10.95 -1.25 -8.65
CA ALA A 301 10.04 -0.64 -9.62
C ALA A 301 9.60 -1.71 -10.63
N ALA A 302 8.37 -1.59 -11.12
CA ALA A 302 7.89 -2.49 -12.16
C ALA A 302 8.75 -2.32 -13.43
N PRO A 303 9.08 -3.41 -14.14
CA PRO A 303 9.89 -3.38 -15.35
C PRO A 303 9.22 -2.67 -16.55
#